data_AF-V9FAK8-F1
#
_entry.id   AF-V9FAK8-F1
#
_cell.length_a   1.000
_cell.length_b   1.000
_cell.length_c   1.000
_cell.angle_alpha   90.00
_cell.angle_beta   90.00
_cell.angle_gamma   90.00
#
_symmetry.space_group_name_H-M   'P 1'
#
loop_
_entity.id
_entity.type
_entity.pdbx_description
1 polymer ?
#
loop_
_entity_poly.entity_id
_entity_poly.type
_entity_poly.pdbx_seq_one_letter_code
_entity_poly.pdbx_strand_id
1 'polypeptide(L)'
;MKVVSTLAAALLAVAAAMANPAGGHVERQLILRGGEVQIGMKLYTTGIRSTFDGNTSCGGALIAPTHVLTTAAYFRSYDFALLTLEKASKFTPVKLPKADDSDITAAMWSKAMGWDSNSYANGTRSNELMSVSLEVWSNEDRAPIMAVDDTFVCAGGVASKDSCIGDRGAPLIKEIGAGDAGDFLIDLASWGTGCAFKCVPTVYSRVSSAIE
;
A
#
# COMPACT_ATOMS: atom_id res chain seq x y z
N MET A 1 -25.87 83.06 3.98
CA MET A 1 -24.74 82.10 4.06
C MET A 1 -25.32 80.72 4.31
N LYS A 2 -25.39 79.86 3.29
CA LYS A 2 -25.75 78.44 3.45
C LYS A 2 -24.65 77.64 2.76
N VAL A 3 -23.99 76.84 3.58
CA VAL A 3 -22.84 76.00 3.24
C VAL A 3 -23.33 74.76 2.51
N VAL A 4 -22.61 74.41 1.46
CA VAL A 4 -22.76 73.22 0.61
C VAL A 4 -22.27 71.99 1.38
N SER A 5 -22.98 70.86 1.27
CA SER A 5 -22.33 69.54 1.25
C SER A 5 -23.27 68.49 0.68
N THR A 6 -22.99 68.11 -0.56
CA THR A 6 -23.60 67.04 -1.34
C THR A 6 -23.13 65.66 -0.86
N LEU A 7 -24.06 64.72 -0.66
CA LEU A 7 -23.79 63.28 -0.61
C LEU A 7 -24.56 62.62 -1.77
N ALA A 8 -23.83 62.26 -2.82
CA ALA A 8 -24.33 61.43 -3.91
C ALA A 8 -23.99 59.97 -3.60
N ALA A 9 -25.01 59.14 -3.36
CA ALA A 9 -24.86 57.70 -3.30
C ALA A 9 -25.07 57.14 -4.72
N ALA A 10 -23.97 56.79 -5.39
CA ALA A 10 -24.02 56.01 -6.62
C ALA A 10 -24.05 54.51 -6.26
N LEU A 11 -25.15 53.83 -6.60
CA LEU A 11 -25.19 52.37 -6.65
C LEU A 11 -24.31 51.90 -7.82
N LEU A 12 -23.17 51.28 -7.52
CA LEU A 12 -22.52 50.34 -8.44
C LEU A 12 -22.83 48.92 -7.97
N ALA A 13 -23.64 48.22 -8.76
CA ALA A 13 -23.74 46.77 -8.69
C ALA A 13 -22.42 46.18 -9.19
N VAL A 14 -21.63 45.58 -8.31
CA VAL A 14 -20.48 44.76 -8.70
C VAL A 14 -20.97 43.32 -8.81
N ALA A 15 -21.21 42.88 -10.04
CA ALA A 15 -21.29 41.46 -10.36
C ALA A 15 -19.88 40.87 -10.20
N ALA A 16 -19.60 40.25 -9.06
CA ALA A 16 -18.40 39.43 -8.91
C ALA A 16 -18.61 38.13 -9.70
N ALA A 17 -18.02 38.05 -10.88
CA ALA A 17 -17.85 36.80 -11.60
C ALA A 17 -17.02 35.85 -10.72
N MET A 18 -17.58 34.68 -10.40
CA MET A 18 -16.84 33.62 -9.72
C MET A 18 -15.83 33.05 -10.70
N ALA A 19 -14.62 33.60 -10.69
CA ALA A 19 -13.47 32.99 -11.33
C ALA A 19 -13.20 31.65 -10.63
N ASN A 20 -13.42 30.56 -11.35
CA ASN A 20 -13.06 29.22 -10.93
C ASN A 20 -11.55 29.06 -11.14
N PRO A 21 -10.70 28.97 -10.09
CA PRO A 21 -9.31 28.62 -10.32
C PRO A 21 -9.26 27.12 -10.56
N ALA A 22 -9.19 26.75 -11.84
CA ALA A 22 -8.67 25.47 -12.25
C ALA A 22 -7.29 25.26 -11.62
N GLY A 23 -7.06 24.07 -11.06
CA GLY A 23 -5.71 23.58 -10.75
C GLY A 23 -5.23 23.83 -9.32
N GLY A 24 -6.05 23.57 -8.31
CA GLY A 24 -5.50 23.15 -7.03
C GLY A 24 -4.93 21.75 -7.19
N HIS A 25 -3.62 21.56 -6.98
CA HIS A 25 -3.07 20.23 -6.76
C HIS A 25 -3.83 19.62 -5.59
N VAL A 26 -4.72 18.67 -5.87
CA VAL A 26 -5.30 17.83 -4.83
C VAL A 26 -4.12 17.04 -4.29
N GLU A 27 -3.63 17.43 -3.10
CA GLU A 27 -2.76 16.59 -2.30
C GLU A 27 -3.54 15.30 -2.04
N ARG A 28 -3.31 14.30 -2.88
CA ARG A 28 -3.98 13.01 -2.76
C ARG A 28 -3.45 12.39 -1.49
N GLN A 29 -4.34 12.18 -0.52
CA GLN A 29 -3.98 11.38 0.63
C GLN A 29 -3.53 10.02 0.11
N LEU A 30 -2.33 9.64 0.53
CA LEU A 30 -1.60 8.45 0.10
C LEU A 30 -2.15 7.24 0.90
N ILE A 31 -1.69 6.01 0.64
CA ILE A 31 -1.71 4.96 1.68
C ILE A 31 -1.34 5.64 3.00
N LEU A 32 -2.09 5.47 4.09
CA LEU A 32 -2.10 6.43 5.19
C LEU A 32 -0.65 6.79 5.64
N ARG A 33 -0.24 8.05 5.36
CA ARG A 33 1.13 8.61 5.54
C ARG A 33 2.30 7.87 4.85
N GLY A 34 2.02 7.16 3.78
CA GLY A 34 2.97 6.60 2.83
C GLY A 34 3.48 7.62 1.82
N GLY A 35 4.18 7.15 0.79
CA GLY A 35 4.77 7.95 -0.30
C GLY A 35 4.56 7.27 -1.65
N GLU A 36 4.51 8.04 -2.72
CA GLU A 36 4.60 7.49 -4.09
C GLU A 36 5.96 6.81 -4.27
N VAL A 37 5.96 5.60 -4.81
CA VAL A 37 7.18 4.92 -5.26
C VAL A 37 7.60 5.54 -6.59
N GLN A 38 8.87 5.92 -6.70
CA GLN A 38 9.39 6.53 -7.92
C GLN A 38 9.23 5.58 -9.11
N ILE A 39 8.85 6.14 -10.26
CA ILE A 39 8.73 5.40 -11.52
C ILE A 39 10.07 4.72 -11.84
N GLY A 40 10.03 3.43 -12.17
CA GLY A 40 11.21 2.64 -12.47
C GLY A 40 11.82 1.91 -11.27
N MET A 41 11.26 2.06 -10.07
CA MET A 41 11.66 1.35 -8.86
C MET A 41 10.66 0.25 -8.50
N LYS A 42 11.11 -0.74 -7.72
CA LYS A 42 10.29 -1.84 -7.20
C LYS A 42 9.55 -2.59 -8.32
N LEU A 43 10.22 -2.81 -9.44
CA LEU A 43 9.64 -3.38 -10.68
C LEU A 43 9.25 -4.86 -10.56
N TYR A 44 9.55 -5.49 -9.42
CA TYR A 44 9.00 -6.79 -9.06
C TYR A 44 7.57 -6.71 -8.52
N THR A 45 7.09 -5.55 -8.08
CA THR A 45 5.71 -5.38 -7.59
C THR A 45 4.74 -5.35 -8.76
N THR A 46 3.73 -6.21 -8.72
CA THR A 46 2.78 -6.42 -9.81
C THR A 46 1.37 -6.08 -9.37
N GLY A 47 0.63 -5.34 -10.20
CA GLY A 47 -0.81 -5.16 -10.07
C GLY A 47 -1.56 -6.05 -11.06
N ILE A 48 -2.42 -6.93 -10.56
CA ILE A 48 -3.27 -7.82 -11.35
C ILE A 48 -4.60 -7.12 -11.62
N ARG A 49 -5.00 -7.05 -12.88
CA ARG A 49 -6.14 -6.26 -13.37
C ARG A 49 -6.95 -7.07 -14.37
N SER A 50 -8.27 -6.88 -14.39
CA SER A 50 -9.15 -7.54 -15.37
C SER A 50 -9.16 -6.85 -16.74
N THR A 51 -8.84 -5.56 -16.78
CA THR A 51 -8.68 -4.77 -18.00
C THR A 51 -7.38 -3.98 -17.95
N PHE A 52 -6.89 -3.57 -19.11
CA PHE A 52 -5.63 -2.84 -19.24
C PHE A 52 -5.62 -1.51 -18.45
N ASP A 53 -6.74 -0.80 -18.50
CA ASP A 53 -7.00 0.48 -17.84
C ASP A 53 -7.72 0.34 -16.48
N GLY A 54 -7.98 -0.90 -16.05
CA GLY A 54 -8.74 -1.19 -14.85
C GLY A 54 -7.94 -0.98 -13.57
N ASN A 55 -8.66 -0.93 -12.46
CA ASN A 55 -8.05 -0.92 -11.14
C ASN A 55 -7.37 -2.26 -10.84
N THR A 56 -6.27 -2.21 -10.09
CA THR A 56 -5.66 -3.40 -9.49
C THR A 56 -6.67 -4.07 -8.57
N SER A 57 -6.93 -5.36 -8.78
CA SER A 57 -7.81 -6.19 -7.96
C SER A 57 -7.04 -7.02 -6.95
N CYS A 58 -5.82 -7.43 -7.30
CA CYS A 58 -4.85 -8.09 -6.43
C CYS A 58 -3.45 -7.57 -6.75
N GLY A 59 -2.60 -7.47 -5.73
CA GLY A 59 -1.15 -7.29 -5.89
C GLY A 59 -0.42 -8.62 -6.09
N GLY A 60 0.88 -8.54 -6.26
CA GLY A 60 1.78 -9.69 -6.29
C GLY A 60 3.24 -9.27 -6.38
N ALA A 61 4.14 -10.23 -6.28
CA ALA A 61 5.57 -10.04 -6.44
C ALA A 61 6.15 -11.01 -7.47
N LEU A 62 6.96 -10.51 -8.40
CA LEU A 62 7.75 -11.31 -9.32
C LEU A 62 8.88 -12.00 -8.52
N ILE A 63 8.80 -13.32 -8.34
CA ILE A 63 9.77 -14.12 -7.56
C ILE A 63 10.70 -14.96 -8.45
N ALA A 64 10.35 -15.10 -9.73
CA ALA A 64 11.21 -15.65 -10.77
C ALA A 64 10.86 -15.00 -12.11
N PRO A 65 11.70 -15.11 -13.17
CA PRO A 65 11.42 -14.46 -14.45
C PRO A 65 10.04 -14.78 -15.03
N THR A 66 9.48 -15.94 -14.73
CA THR A 66 8.16 -16.38 -15.22
C THR A 66 7.12 -16.55 -14.11
N HIS A 67 7.40 -16.17 -12.87
CA HIS A 67 6.48 -16.46 -11.75
C HIS A 67 6.21 -15.23 -10.89
N VAL A 68 4.92 -14.93 -10.75
CA VAL A 68 4.41 -13.94 -9.80
C VAL A 68 3.72 -14.68 -8.65
N LEU A 69 4.17 -14.42 -7.43
CA LEU A 69 3.54 -14.89 -6.20
C LEU A 69 2.47 -13.89 -5.77
N THR A 70 1.29 -14.38 -5.41
CA THR A 70 0.15 -13.61 -4.90
C THR A 70 -0.63 -14.45 -3.88
N THR A 71 -1.73 -13.94 -3.36
CA THR A 71 -2.66 -14.66 -2.46
C THR A 71 -3.82 -15.27 -3.24
N ALA A 72 -4.35 -16.41 -2.78
CA ALA A 72 -5.42 -17.15 -3.46
C ALA A 72 -6.80 -16.96 -2.82
N ALA A 73 -6.86 -16.78 -1.51
CA ALA A 73 -8.07 -16.86 -0.70
C ALA A 73 -8.04 -15.87 0.47
N TYR A 74 -9.02 -15.96 1.36
CA TYR A 74 -9.12 -15.15 2.58
C TYR A 74 -8.95 -16.05 3.80
N PHE A 75 -8.17 -15.60 4.80
CA PHE A 75 -8.08 -16.19 6.14
C PHE A 75 -7.69 -17.68 6.17
N ARG A 76 -6.92 -18.19 5.19
CA ARG A 76 -6.47 -19.58 5.15
C ARG A 76 -4.98 -19.67 5.40
N SER A 77 -4.56 -20.65 6.19
CA SER A 77 -3.15 -20.98 6.33
C SER A 77 -2.56 -21.31 4.95
N TYR A 78 -1.33 -20.89 4.69
CA TYR A 78 -0.68 -21.01 3.38
C TYR A 78 -1.47 -20.34 2.24
N ASP A 79 -1.99 -19.13 2.47
CA ASP A 79 -2.71 -18.35 1.46
C ASP A 79 -1.74 -17.80 0.39
N PHE A 80 -1.43 -18.66 -0.58
CA PHE A 80 -0.56 -18.39 -1.71
C PHE A 80 -1.16 -18.92 -3.01
N ALA A 81 -0.91 -18.19 -4.09
CA ALA A 81 -1.10 -18.61 -5.48
C ALA A 81 0.12 -18.22 -6.31
N LEU A 82 0.43 -19.03 -7.31
CA LEU A 82 1.50 -18.78 -8.26
C LEU A 82 0.91 -18.55 -9.65
N LEU A 83 1.23 -17.39 -10.24
CA LEU A 83 0.88 -17.07 -11.61
C LEU A 83 2.10 -17.30 -12.50
N THR A 84 1.94 -18.13 -13.52
CA THR A 84 2.98 -18.34 -14.54
C THR A 84 2.77 -17.37 -15.69
N LEU A 85 3.78 -16.55 -15.96
CA LEU A 85 3.78 -15.63 -17.09
C LEU A 85 3.99 -16.40 -18.39
N GLU A 86 3.26 -16.04 -19.44
CA GLU A 86 3.44 -16.60 -20.79
C GLU A 86 4.86 -16.36 -21.31
N LYS A 87 5.46 -15.23 -20.92
CA LYS A 87 6.82 -14.83 -21.30
C LYS A 87 7.60 -14.38 -20.08
N ALA A 88 8.88 -14.70 -20.06
CA ALA A 88 9.78 -14.22 -19.02
C ALA A 88 9.78 -12.68 -18.97
N SER A 89 9.60 -12.15 -17.78
CA SER A 89 9.77 -10.74 -17.45
C SER A 89 11.22 -10.32 -17.69
N LYS A 90 11.38 -9.05 -18.08
CA LYS A 90 12.69 -8.40 -18.19
C LYS A 90 13.16 -7.78 -16.87
N PHE A 91 12.27 -7.72 -15.88
CA PHE A 91 12.56 -7.14 -14.57
C PHE A 91 13.19 -8.18 -13.65
N THR A 92 14.06 -7.72 -12.78
CA THR A 92 14.72 -8.55 -11.78
C THR A 92 13.69 -9.00 -10.74
N PRO A 93 13.54 -10.31 -10.50
CA PRO A 93 12.68 -10.80 -9.42
C PRO A 93 13.18 -10.36 -8.04
N VAL A 94 12.24 -10.19 -7.10
CA VAL A 94 12.58 -9.98 -5.69
C VAL A 94 13.18 -11.25 -5.09
N LYS A 95 14.06 -11.10 -4.11
CA LYS A 95 14.59 -12.26 -3.39
C LYS A 95 13.52 -12.85 -2.47
N LEU A 96 13.61 -14.16 -2.25
CA LEU A 96 12.85 -14.84 -1.22
C LEU A 96 13.64 -14.83 0.10
N PRO A 97 12.96 -14.85 1.26
CA PRO A 97 13.60 -14.99 2.56
C PRO A 97 14.13 -16.42 2.72
N LYS A 98 15.01 -16.65 3.70
CA LYS A 98 15.39 -18.02 4.06
C LYS A 98 14.19 -18.82 4.58
N ALA A 99 14.17 -20.11 4.25
CA ALA A 99 13.16 -21.08 4.69
C ALA A 99 13.14 -21.26 6.22
N ASP A 100 14.26 -20.99 6.91
CA ASP A 100 14.36 -21.07 8.38
C ASP A 100 13.81 -19.82 9.10
N ASP A 101 13.18 -18.89 8.37
CA ASP A 101 12.60 -17.64 8.86
C ASP A 101 13.61 -16.67 9.51
N SER A 102 14.92 -16.97 9.47
CA SER A 102 15.95 -16.19 10.19
C SER A 102 16.16 -14.78 9.65
N ASP A 103 15.61 -14.45 8.48
CA ASP A 103 15.64 -13.10 7.91
C ASP A 103 14.50 -12.19 8.44
N ILE A 104 13.45 -12.77 9.04
CA ILE A 104 12.25 -12.05 9.49
C ILE A 104 12.27 -11.97 11.03
N THR A 105 12.30 -10.76 11.58
CA THR A 105 12.40 -10.53 13.02
C THR A 105 11.37 -9.49 13.48
N ALA A 106 10.84 -9.66 14.69
CA ALA A 106 9.96 -8.67 15.30
C ALA A 106 10.65 -7.30 15.41
N ALA A 107 9.84 -6.23 15.33
CA ALA A 107 10.26 -4.83 15.29
C ALA A 107 11.11 -4.45 14.06
N MET A 108 11.35 -5.34 13.10
CA MET A 108 12.00 -4.95 11.86
C MET A 108 11.09 -4.02 11.05
N TRP A 109 11.68 -2.95 10.51
CA TRP A 109 10.99 -2.12 9.54
C TRP A 109 10.90 -2.80 8.18
N SER A 110 9.71 -2.70 7.60
CA SER A 110 9.31 -3.24 6.30
C SER A 110 8.53 -2.17 5.51
N LYS A 111 8.31 -2.43 4.22
CA LYS A 111 7.53 -1.59 3.31
C LYS A 111 6.38 -2.38 2.72
N ALA A 112 5.15 -2.01 3.06
CA ALA A 112 3.99 -2.45 2.30
C ALA A 112 3.89 -1.58 1.05
N MET A 113 3.64 -2.19 -0.10
CA MET A 113 3.55 -1.48 -1.39
C MET A 113 2.33 -1.91 -2.19
N GLY A 114 1.58 -0.96 -2.73
CA GLY A 114 0.39 -1.25 -3.52
C GLY A 114 -0.29 0.00 -4.09
N TRP A 115 -1.41 -0.23 -4.75
CA TRP A 115 -2.39 0.70 -5.33
C TRP A 115 -3.68 0.76 -4.50
N ASP A 116 -3.60 0.36 -3.23
CA ASP A 116 -4.71 0.33 -2.27
C ASP A 116 -5.49 1.65 -2.18
N SER A 117 -6.70 1.55 -1.61
CA SER A 117 -7.44 2.72 -1.17
C SER A 117 -6.62 3.56 -0.18
N ASN A 118 -6.65 4.88 -0.34
CA ASN A 118 -5.96 5.78 0.60
C ASN A 118 -6.64 5.92 1.97
N SER A 119 -7.86 5.42 2.13
CA SER A 119 -8.59 5.48 3.39
C SER A 119 -9.71 4.45 3.46
N TYR A 120 -10.25 4.27 4.67
CA TYR A 120 -11.41 3.43 4.95
C TYR A 120 -12.54 4.28 5.57
N ALA A 121 -13.81 4.13 5.21
CA ALA A 121 -14.39 3.21 4.21
C ALA A 121 -14.57 3.83 2.80
N ASN A 122 -14.39 5.14 2.66
CA ASN A 122 -14.75 5.90 1.46
C ASN A 122 -13.52 6.42 0.67
N GLY A 123 -12.40 5.72 0.76
CA GLY A 123 -11.17 6.13 0.07
C GLY A 123 -11.19 5.85 -1.42
N THR A 124 -10.19 6.39 -2.10
CA THR A 124 -9.96 6.20 -3.53
C THR A 124 -8.68 5.40 -3.73
N ARG A 125 -8.71 4.47 -4.69
CA ARG A 125 -7.52 3.71 -5.10
C ARG A 125 -6.50 4.62 -5.77
N SER A 126 -5.21 4.30 -5.59
CA SER A 126 -4.14 5.00 -6.28
C SER A 126 -3.94 4.46 -7.69
N ASN A 127 -3.61 5.33 -8.63
CA ASN A 127 -3.12 4.91 -9.96
C ASN A 127 -1.62 4.63 -9.93
N GLU A 128 -0.91 5.28 -9.02
CA GLU A 128 0.53 5.13 -8.84
C GLU A 128 0.85 4.15 -7.72
N LEU A 129 1.98 3.46 -7.82
CA LEU A 129 2.43 2.57 -6.77
C LEU A 129 2.77 3.39 -5.53
N MET A 130 2.14 3.04 -4.42
CA MET A 130 2.32 3.67 -3.12
C MET A 130 3.12 2.75 -2.20
N SER A 131 3.82 3.32 -1.24
CA SER A 131 4.47 2.55 -0.17
C SER A 131 4.29 3.17 1.20
N VAL A 132 4.23 2.35 2.24
CA VAL A 132 4.21 2.78 3.64
C VAL A 132 5.14 1.91 4.47
N SER A 133 5.85 2.52 5.42
CA SER A 133 6.74 1.79 6.33
C SER A 133 5.96 1.26 7.53
N LEU A 134 6.08 -0.05 7.77
CA LEU A 134 5.41 -0.79 8.84
C LEU A 134 6.43 -1.60 9.66
N GLU A 135 6.21 -1.73 10.96
CA GLU A 135 6.99 -2.62 11.82
C GLU A 135 6.36 -4.00 11.86
N VAL A 136 7.19 -5.04 11.75
CA VAL A 136 6.79 -6.44 11.90
C VAL A 136 6.55 -6.78 13.36
N TRP A 137 5.53 -7.59 13.64
CA TRP A 137 5.18 -8.09 14.96
C TRP A 137 5.58 -9.55 15.12
N SER A 138 5.89 -9.96 16.35
CA SER A 138 5.91 -11.39 16.69
C SER A 138 4.47 -11.93 16.76
N ASN A 139 4.30 -13.23 16.54
CA ASN A 139 2.99 -13.87 16.68
C ASN A 139 2.53 -13.85 18.15
N GLU A 140 3.48 -13.91 19.10
CA GLU A 140 3.23 -13.85 20.54
C GLU A 140 2.70 -12.49 20.99
N ASP A 141 3.34 -11.39 20.55
CA ASP A 141 2.90 -10.02 20.88
C ASP A 141 1.50 -9.72 20.32
N ARG A 142 1.14 -10.40 19.23
CA ARG A 142 -0.14 -10.24 18.55
C ARG A 142 -1.27 -11.08 19.17
N ALA A 143 -0.96 -12.22 19.78
CA ALA A 143 -1.93 -13.19 20.30
C ALA A 143 -3.04 -12.59 21.19
N PRO A 144 -2.78 -11.60 22.08
CA PRO A 144 -3.83 -11.00 22.90
C PRO A 144 -4.90 -10.21 22.13
N ILE A 145 -4.58 -9.76 20.91
CA ILE A 145 -5.48 -8.97 20.07
C ILE A 145 -6.12 -9.86 19.00
N MET A 146 -5.36 -10.80 18.43
CA MET A 146 -5.81 -11.71 17.38
C MET A 146 -4.79 -12.83 17.17
N ALA A 147 -5.16 -14.07 17.48
CA ALA A 147 -4.28 -15.21 17.23
C ALA A 147 -4.17 -15.52 15.73
N VAL A 148 -2.95 -15.75 15.26
CA VAL A 148 -2.62 -16.25 13.91
C VAL A 148 -1.67 -17.42 14.05
N ASP A 149 -1.68 -18.34 13.09
CA ASP A 149 -0.71 -19.44 13.03
C ASP A 149 0.61 -18.99 12.38
N ASP A 150 1.60 -19.88 12.37
CA ASP A 150 2.96 -19.59 11.87
C ASP A 150 3.03 -19.41 10.34
N THR A 151 1.92 -19.60 9.62
CA THR A 151 1.84 -19.29 8.18
C THR A 151 1.48 -17.82 7.93
N PHE A 152 1.41 -17.00 8.97
CA PHE A 152 1.18 -15.56 8.87
C PHE A 152 2.28 -14.75 9.58
N VAL A 153 2.39 -13.49 9.16
CA VAL A 153 3.04 -12.40 9.91
C VAL A 153 2.05 -11.24 10.05
N CYS A 154 2.29 -10.39 11.04
CA CYS A 154 1.59 -9.12 11.17
C CYS A 154 2.57 -7.96 11.02
N ALA A 155 2.13 -6.89 10.35
CA ALA A 155 2.88 -5.64 10.30
C ALA A 155 1.96 -4.42 10.44
N GLY A 156 2.45 -3.37 11.11
CA GLY A 156 1.71 -2.13 11.32
C GLY A 156 1.33 -1.89 12.78
N GLY A 157 0.08 -1.46 13.03
CA GLY A 157 -0.40 -1.09 14.36
C GLY A 157 0.05 0.30 14.84
N VAL A 158 0.78 1.04 13.99
CA VAL A 158 1.11 2.45 14.21
C VAL A 158 -0.07 3.31 13.75
N ALA A 159 -0.46 4.29 14.58
CA ALA A 159 -1.57 5.18 14.24
C ALA A 159 -1.33 5.88 12.90
N SER A 160 -2.35 5.88 12.04
CA SER A 160 -2.31 6.56 10.72
C SER A 160 -1.28 6.02 9.73
N LYS A 161 -0.80 4.76 9.87
CA LYS A 161 0.05 4.05 8.90
C LYS A 161 -0.39 2.61 8.72
N ASP A 162 -0.78 2.23 7.50
CA ASP A 162 -1.22 0.87 7.20
C ASP A 162 -1.35 0.64 5.69
N SER A 163 -1.27 -0.62 5.24
CA SER A 163 -1.92 -1.00 3.98
C SER A 163 -3.43 -0.93 4.14
N CYS A 164 -4.17 -0.71 3.06
CA CYS A 164 -5.63 -0.57 3.16
C CYS A 164 -6.35 -1.54 2.23
N ILE A 165 -7.63 -1.28 2.01
CA ILE A 165 -8.45 -2.14 1.17
C ILE A 165 -8.05 -1.93 -0.28
N GLY A 166 -7.66 -3.00 -0.96
CA GLY A 166 -7.62 -2.95 -2.42
C GLY A 166 -6.83 -4.04 -3.08
N ASP A 167 -5.69 -4.38 -2.51
CA ASP A 167 -4.63 -5.15 -3.16
C ASP A 167 -4.18 -6.30 -2.28
N ARG A 168 -5.07 -7.27 -2.08
CA ARG A 168 -4.65 -8.58 -1.56
C ARG A 168 -3.55 -9.14 -2.44
N GLY A 169 -2.54 -9.77 -1.86
CA GLY A 169 -1.34 -10.19 -2.56
C GLY A 169 -0.29 -9.10 -2.73
N ALA A 170 -0.56 -7.85 -2.32
CA ALA A 170 0.44 -6.79 -2.33
C ALA A 170 1.65 -7.14 -1.45
N PRO A 171 2.89 -6.87 -1.91
CA PRO A 171 4.07 -7.29 -1.18
C PRO A 171 4.35 -6.44 0.06
N LEU A 172 4.81 -7.11 1.10
CA LEU A 172 5.53 -6.57 2.24
C LEU A 172 7.02 -6.86 2.04
N ILE A 173 7.83 -5.82 1.86
CA ILE A 173 9.24 -5.95 1.47
C ILE A 173 10.16 -5.52 2.62
N LYS A 174 11.26 -6.24 2.78
CA LYS A 174 12.43 -5.73 3.50
C LYS A 174 13.38 -5.04 2.52
N GLU A 175 13.54 -3.74 2.69
CA GLU A 175 14.56 -2.98 1.95
C GLU A 175 15.93 -3.13 2.62
N ILE A 176 16.97 -3.47 1.85
CA ILE A 176 18.35 -3.67 2.37
C ILE A 176 19.26 -2.46 2.16
N GLY A 177 18.95 -1.60 1.18
CA GLY A 177 19.76 -0.42 0.89
C GLY A 177 19.04 0.56 -0.02
N ALA A 178 19.81 1.47 -0.61
CA ALA A 178 19.28 2.35 -1.64
C ALA A 178 19.08 1.55 -2.93
N GLY A 179 17.82 1.37 -3.34
CA GLY A 179 17.46 0.64 -4.55
C GLY A 179 16.60 -0.59 -4.29
N ASP A 180 16.61 -1.50 -5.26
CA ASP A 180 15.87 -2.78 -5.23
C ASP A 180 16.82 -3.97 -4.99
N ALA A 181 18.13 -3.71 -5.04
CA ALA A 181 19.15 -4.75 -4.98
C ALA A 181 19.28 -5.29 -3.56
N GLY A 182 18.95 -6.58 -3.41
CA GLY A 182 19.03 -7.26 -2.11
C GLY A 182 17.72 -7.24 -1.33
N ASP A 183 16.73 -6.49 -1.78
CA ASP A 183 15.39 -6.53 -1.21
C ASP A 183 14.83 -7.95 -1.27
N PHE A 184 14.12 -8.30 -0.20
CA PHE A 184 13.45 -9.59 -0.12
C PHE A 184 11.99 -9.43 0.27
N LEU A 185 11.18 -10.33 -0.28
CA LEU A 185 9.77 -10.45 0.02
C LEU A 185 9.64 -11.02 1.43
N ILE A 186 9.18 -10.20 2.37
CA ILE A 186 8.78 -10.71 3.67
C ILE A 186 7.53 -11.53 3.41
N ASP A 187 6.45 -10.88 2.94
CA ASP A 187 5.11 -11.45 2.85
C ASP A 187 4.18 -10.83 1.82
N LEU A 188 2.94 -11.36 1.73
CA LEU A 188 1.88 -10.88 0.84
C LEU A 188 0.62 -10.52 1.64
N ALA A 189 0.04 -9.36 1.37
CA ALA A 189 -1.14 -8.87 2.09
C ALA A 189 -2.32 -9.85 1.96
N SER A 190 -2.83 -10.36 3.08
CA SER A 190 -3.92 -11.35 3.05
C SER A 190 -5.22 -10.74 3.56
N TRP A 191 -5.26 -10.26 4.81
CA TRP A 191 -6.49 -9.75 5.42
C TRP A 191 -6.26 -8.76 6.57
N GLY A 192 -7.33 -8.04 6.93
CA GLY A 192 -7.33 -7.05 8.01
C GLY A 192 -8.75 -6.56 8.31
N THR A 193 -8.90 -5.75 9.36
CA THR A 193 -10.18 -5.14 9.74
C THR A 193 -10.11 -3.63 9.53
N GLY A 194 -10.41 -3.17 8.31
CA GLY A 194 -10.19 -1.78 7.91
C GLY A 194 -8.70 -1.44 7.76
N CYS A 195 -8.32 -0.17 7.97
CA CYS A 195 -6.92 0.24 7.88
C CYS A 195 -6.57 1.42 8.80
N ALA A 196 -5.32 1.46 9.27
CA ALA A 196 -4.68 2.45 10.13
C ALA A 196 -5.32 2.68 11.50
N PHE A 197 -5.94 1.63 12.03
CA PHE A 197 -6.33 1.60 13.42
C PHE A 197 -5.09 1.42 14.30
N LYS A 198 -4.98 2.24 15.34
CA LYS A 198 -3.91 2.11 16.33
C LYS A 198 -4.01 0.73 16.99
N CYS A 199 -2.87 0.06 17.16
CA CYS A 199 -2.75 -1.29 17.74
C CYS A 199 -3.45 -2.42 16.94
N VAL A 200 -3.83 -2.17 15.69
CA VAL A 200 -4.34 -3.21 14.78
C VAL A 200 -3.44 -3.25 13.55
N PRO A 201 -2.51 -4.22 13.45
CA PRO A 201 -1.74 -4.49 12.26
C PRO A 201 -2.58 -5.22 11.20
N THR A 202 -2.10 -5.16 9.97
CA THR A 202 -2.57 -6.00 8.85
C THR A 202 -1.90 -7.37 8.91
N VAL A 203 -2.61 -8.42 8.46
CA VAL A 203 -2.09 -9.79 8.38
C VAL A 203 -1.63 -10.10 6.97
N TYR A 204 -0.44 -10.67 6.87
CA TYR A 204 0.20 -11.06 5.63
C TYR A 204 0.55 -12.56 5.67
N SER A 205 0.51 -13.23 4.52
CA SER A 205 0.84 -14.65 4.38
C SER A 205 2.36 -14.85 4.41
N ARG A 206 2.87 -15.65 5.37
CA ARG A 206 4.29 -15.92 5.68
C ARG A 206 5.03 -16.66 4.55
N VAL A 207 5.81 -16.00 3.71
CA VAL A 207 6.48 -16.58 2.54
C VAL A 207 7.51 -17.63 2.95
N SER A 208 8.29 -17.40 4.02
CA SER A 208 9.24 -18.38 4.55
C SER A 208 8.56 -19.71 4.94
N SER A 209 7.28 -19.69 5.33
CA SER A 209 6.52 -20.90 5.65
C SER A 209 6.20 -21.78 4.44
N ALA A 210 6.32 -21.24 3.22
CA ALA A 210 6.00 -21.91 1.96
C ALA A 210 7.25 -22.21 1.11
N ILE A 211 8.46 -22.07 1.69
CA ILE A 211 9.74 -22.35 1.04
C ILE A 211 10.35 -23.59 1.71
N GLU A 212 10.83 -24.53 0.90
CA GLU A 212 11.58 -25.73 1.35
C GLU A 212 13.09 -25.53 1.26
#